data_AF-A0A1S2W072-F1
#
_entry.id   AF-A0A1S2W072-F1
#
_cell.length_a   1.000
_cell.length_b   1.000
_cell.length_c   1.000
_cell.angle_alpha   90.00
_cell.angle_beta   90.00
_cell.angle_gamma   90.00
#
_symmetry.space_group_name_H-M   'P 1'
#
loop_
_entity.id
_entity.type
_entity.pdbx_description
1 polymer ?
#
loop_
_entity_poly.entity_id
_entity_poly.type
_entity_poly.pdbx_seq_one_letter_code
_entity_poly.pdbx_strand_id
1 'polypeptide(L)'
;MAAAAVGGWSGVNSWASSHGYKGTSFNRDFGDVAASNAGYENYGSSRDAARMLAAVDAKGGASLMNVDIASEGVTIPSDMIVHAHRGQGIQDTWNYFAIVEANGHKAVVAVVTQYQGQSVAADLMSRVLASVDKTLGQ
;
A
#
# COMPACT_ATOMS: atom_id res chain seq x y z
N MET A 1 16.53 -1.30 -13.43
CA MET A 1 15.26 -1.19 -12.68
C MET A 1 14.95 -2.53 -12.03
N ALA A 2 14.43 -2.55 -10.80
CA ALA A 2 14.24 -3.76 -9.99
C ALA A 2 13.45 -4.88 -10.71
N ALA A 3 12.45 -4.54 -11.52
CA ALA A 3 11.67 -5.52 -12.28
C ALA A 3 12.53 -6.31 -13.29
N ALA A 4 13.49 -5.67 -13.97
CA ALA A 4 14.36 -6.35 -14.93
C ALA A 4 15.23 -7.45 -14.27
N ALA A 5 15.61 -7.25 -13.00
CA ALA A 5 16.39 -8.23 -12.24
C ALA A 5 15.62 -9.52 -11.93
N VAL A 6 14.29 -9.51 -12.06
CA VAL A 6 13.41 -10.65 -11.78
C VAL A 6 12.62 -11.12 -13.01
N GLY A 7 13.09 -10.81 -14.22
CA GLY A 7 12.45 -11.23 -15.48
C GLY A 7 11.39 -10.26 -16.01
N GLY A 8 11.47 -8.98 -15.64
CA GLY A 8 10.52 -7.95 -16.04
C GLY A 8 9.14 -8.11 -15.39
N TRP A 9 8.14 -7.41 -15.90
CA TRP A 9 6.77 -7.47 -15.35
C TRP A 9 6.15 -8.86 -15.44
N SER A 10 6.51 -9.66 -16.46
CA SER A 10 6.09 -11.07 -16.55
C SER A 10 6.60 -11.89 -15.37
N GLY A 11 7.86 -11.71 -14.98
CA GLY A 11 8.44 -12.39 -13.82
C GLY A 11 7.82 -11.92 -12.50
N VAL A 12 7.60 -10.61 -12.34
CA VAL A 12 6.90 -10.05 -11.17
C VAL A 12 5.48 -10.62 -11.05
N ASN A 13 4.71 -10.64 -12.14
CA ASN A 13 3.34 -11.18 -12.16
C ASN A 13 3.31 -12.69 -11.87
N SER A 14 4.27 -13.45 -12.42
CA SER A 14 4.39 -14.88 -12.18
C SER A 14 4.68 -15.17 -10.72
N TRP A 15 5.59 -14.39 -10.11
CA TRP A 15 5.87 -14.47 -8.68
C TRP A 15 4.64 -14.09 -7.84
N ALA A 16 3.98 -12.97 -8.16
CA ALA A 16 2.81 -12.51 -7.41
C ALA A 16 1.68 -13.56 -7.43
N SER A 17 1.40 -14.13 -8.59
CA SER A 17 0.39 -15.18 -8.77
C SER A 17 0.74 -16.45 -7.99
N SER A 18 1.99 -16.89 -8.02
CA SER A 18 2.44 -18.09 -7.29
C SER A 18 2.42 -17.92 -5.77
N HIS A 19 2.46 -16.67 -5.28
CA HIS A 19 2.36 -16.32 -3.86
C HIS A 19 0.93 -15.93 -3.44
N GLY A 20 -0.06 -16.14 -4.31
CA GLY A 20 -1.48 -15.95 -4.00
C GLY A 20 -2.00 -14.52 -4.13
N TYR A 21 -1.23 -13.61 -4.73
CA TYR A 21 -1.58 -12.20 -4.94
C TYR A 21 -2.23 -11.97 -6.32
N LYS A 22 -3.28 -12.73 -6.62
CA LYS A 22 -3.87 -12.81 -7.96
C LYS A 22 -4.64 -11.57 -8.40
N GLY A 23 -4.97 -10.67 -7.48
CA GLY A 23 -5.57 -9.37 -7.76
C GLY A 23 -4.55 -8.28 -8.08
N THR A 24 -3.26 -8.61 -8.10
CA THR A 24 -2.18 -7.68 -8.46
C THR A 24 -1.53 -8.08 -9.78
N SER A 25 -1.40 -7.11 -10.69
CA SER A 25 -0.74 -7.28 -11.99
C SER A 25 -0.05 -6.00 -12.44
N PHE A 26 1.12 -6.15 -13.06
CA PHE A 26 1.90 -5.07 -13.64
C PHE A 26 2.01 -5.27 -15.15
N ASN A 27 1.61 -4.28 -15.93
CA ASN A 27 1.66 -4.27 -17.39
C ASN A 27 2.43 -3.08 -17.96
N ARG A 28 2.80 -2.10 -17.13
CA ARG A 28 3.58 -0.92 -17.54
C ARG A 28 4.45 -0.39 -16.41
N ASP A 29 5.45 0.41 -16.80
CA ASP A 29 6.30 1.12 -15.86
C ASP A 29 5.55 2.23 -15.12
N PHE A 30 6.12 2.63 -13.97
CA PHE A 30 5.59 3.73 -13.19
C PHE A 30 5.62 5.04 -13.99
N GLY A 31 4.50 5.76 -14.01
CA GLY A 31 4.38 7.04 -14.72
C GLY A 31 4.30 6.94 -16.25
N ASP A 32 4.25 5.73 -16.83
CA ASP A 32 4.09 5.56 -18.29
C ASP A 32 2.65 5.86 -18.73
N VAL A 33 2.40 7.13 -19.05
CA VAL A 33 1.12 7.64 -19.53
C VAL A 33 0.78 7.10 -20.92
N ALA A 34 1.78 6.86 -21.78
CA ALA A 34 1.54 6.37 -23.13
C ALA A 34 1.05 4.91 -23.12
N ALA A 35 1.68 4.05 -22.32
CA ALA A 35 1.22 2.68 -22.12
C ALA A 35 -0.18 2.63 -21.47
N SER A 36 -0.45 3.51 -20.49
CA SER A 36 -1.78 3.65 -19.89
C SER A 36 -2.85 4.04 -20.92
N ASN A 37 -2.57 5.07 -21.74
CA ASN A 37 -3.47 5.48 -22.82
C ASN A 37 -3.68 4.38 -23.88
N ALA A 38 -2.72 3.46 -24.04
CA ALA A 38 -2.83 2.28 -24.89
C ALA A 38 -3.53 1.08 -24.22
N GLY A 39 -4.01 1.23 -22.98
CA GLY A 39 -4.77 0.22 -22.24
C GLY A 39 -3.93 -0.74 -21.38
N TYR A 40 -2.62 -0.52 -21.26
CA TYR A 40 -1.76 -1.32 -20.38
C TYR A 40 -1.85 -0.77 -18.96
N GLU A 41 -2.69 -1.36 -18.12
CA GLU A 41 -2.88 -0.90 -16.75
C GLU A 41 -2.25 -1.82 -15.70
N ASN A 42 -1.79 -1.18 -14.61
CA ASN A 42 -1.39 -1.88 -13.40
C ASN A 42 -2.60 -1.96 -12.47
N TYR A 43 -2.85 -3.14 -11.91
CA TYR A 43 -3.95 -3.36 -10.98
C TYR A 43 -3.42 -3.94 -9.67
N GLY A 44 -4.13 -3.65 -8.59
CA GLY A 44 -3.86 -4.19 -7.26
C GLY A 44 -5.15 -4.18 -6.44
N SER A 45 -5.20 -5.01 -5.39
CA SER A 45 -6.31 -5.01 -4.44
C SER A 45 -5.81 -4.66 -3.04
N SER A 46 -6.65 -4.00 -2.23
CA SER A 46 -6.34 -3.75 -0.81
C SER A 46 -6.09 -5.04 -0.04
N ARG A 47 -6.80 -6.13 -0.39
CA ARG A 47 -6.59 -7.46 0.20
C ARG A 47 -5.19 -7.99 -0.07
N ASP A 48 -4.74 -7.96 -1.32
CA ASP A 48 -3.40 -8.46 -1.67
C ASP A 48 -2.32 -7.57 -1.08
N ALA A 49 -2.51 -6.24 -1.11
CA ALA A 49 -1.62 -5.30 -0.46
C ALA A 49 -1.48 -5.58 1.05
N ALA A 50 -2.58 -5.76 1.78
CA ALA A 50 -2.54 -6.11 3.20
C ALA A 50 -1.80 -7.42 3.47
N ARG A 51 -2.00 -8.45 2.64
CA ARG A 51 -1.27 -9.72 2.76
C ARG A 51 0.23 -9.56 2.48
N MET A 52 0.61 -8.78 1.48
CA MET A 52 2.00 -8.46 1.20
C MET A 52 2.64 -7.70 2.37
N LEU A 53 1.93 -6.73 2.98
CA LEU A 53 2.41 -6.01 4.15
C LEU A 53 2.66 -6.94 5.34
N ALA A 54 1.75 -7.90 5.60
CA ALA A 54 1.95 -8.89 6.66
C ALA A 54 3.19 -9.76 6.38
N ALA A 55 3.43 -10.13 5.12
CA ALA A 55 4.63 -10.86 4.73
C ALA A 55 5.92 -10.01 4.90
N VAL A 56 5.85 -8.69 4.65
CA VAL A 56 6.95 -7.74 4.90
C VAL A 56 7.26 -7.65 6.40
N ASP A 57 6.25 -7.46 7.26
CA ASP A 57 6.43 -7.41 8.71
C ASP A 57 7.03 -8.71 9.24
N ALA A 58 6.53 -9.87 8.78
CA ALA A 58 7.03 -11.19 9.16
C ALA A 58 8.51 -11.42 8.76
N LYS A 59 9.05 -10.61 7.83
CA LYS A 59 10.47 -10.62 7.44
C LYS A 59 11.29 -9.51 8.10
N GLY A 60 10.70 -8.76 9.04
CA GLY A 60 11.36 -7.63 9.71
C GLY A 60 11.52 -6.41 8.82
N GLY A 61 10.78 -6.32 7.71
CA GLY A 61 10.92 -5.25 6.73
C GLY A 61 10.16 -3.96 7.06
N ALA A 62 9.43 -3.90 8.18
CA ALA A 62 8.62 -2.74 8.56
C ALA A 62 9.43 -1.43 8.62
N SER A 63 10.67 -1.48 9.09
CA SER A 63 11.55 -0.29 9.18
C SER A 63 11.93 0.30 7.82
N LEU A 64 11.76 -0.44 6.73
CA LEU A 64 11.96 0.08 5.37
C LEU A 64 10.76 0.93 4.89
N MET A 65 9.64 0.91 5.61
CA MET A 65 8.45 1.71 5.35
C MET A 65 8.48 2.97 6.22
N ASN A 66 8.97 4.07 5.64
CA ASN A 66 9.32 5.29 6.36
C ASN A 66 8.65 6.57 5.80
N VAL A 67 7.55 6.44 5.07
CA VAL A 67 6.81 7.60 4.59
C VAL A 67 6.11 8.28 5.78
N ASP A 68 6.37 9.57 5.96
CA ASP A 68 5.66 10.40 6.95
C ASP A 68 4.27 10.77 6.42
N ILE A 69 3.31 9.88 6.67
CA ILE A 69 1.91 10.09 6.26
C ILE A 69 1.20 11.16 7.09
N ALA A 70 1.72 11.52 8.27
CA ALA A 70 1.13 12.59 9.08
C ALA A 70 1.35 13.95 8.41
N SER A 71 2.52 14.17 7.80
CA SER A 71 2.79 15.36 6.97
C SER A 71 1.85 15.48 5.77
N GLU A 72 1.22 14.38 5.35
CA GLU A 72 0.26 14.32 4.25
C GLU A 72 -1.19 14.55 4.68
N GLY A 73 -1.43 14.78 5.98
CA GLY A 73 -2.74 15.04 6.55
C GLY A 73 -3.41 13.83 7.21
N VAL A 74 -2.71 12.69 7.35
CA VAL A 74 -3.23 11.55 8.11
C VAL A 74 -3.16 11.85 9.61
N THR A 75 -4.30 11.76 10.29
CA THR A 75 -4.36 11.78 11.75
C THR A 75 -4.02 10.39 12.30
N ILE A 76 -2.92 10.28 13.04
CA ILE A 76 -2.50 9.04 13.69
C ILE A 76 -2.95 9.08 15.16
N PRO A 77 -3.61 8.02 15.68
CA PRO A 77 -3.94 7.89 17.10
C PRO A 77 -2.71 8.04 18.00
N SER A 78 -2.90 8.56 19.22
CA SER A 78 -1.81 8.70 20.19
C SER A 78 -1.16 7.35 20.49
N ASP A 79 0.16 7.35 20.61
CA ASP A 79 0.98 6.17 20.93
C ASP A 79 0.96 5.03 19.88
N MET A 80 0.24 5.20 18.77
CA MET A 80 0.31 4.27 17.64
C MET A 80 1.63 4.47 16.88
N ILE A 81 2.40 3.40 16.77
CA ILE A 81 3.59 3.35 15.91
C ILE A 81 3.14 2.99 14.50
N VAL A 82 3.57 3.77 13.51
CA VAL A 82 3.19 3.57 12.11
C VAL A 82 4.43 3.46 11.23
N HIS A 83 4.54 2.34 10.52
CA HIS A 83 5.49 2.11 9.44
C HIS A 83 4.73 2.15 8.12
N ALA A 84 4.93 3.19 7.30
CA ALA A 84 4.07 3.46 6.15
C ALA A 84 4.82 3.60 4.82
N HIS A 85 4.09 3.31 3.76
CA HIS A 85 4.44 3.58 2.38
C HIS A 85 3.25 4.21 1.66
N ARG A 86 3.51 4.98 0.61
CA ARG A 86 2.47 5.60 -0.24
C ARG A 86 2.58 5.13 -1.67
N GLY A 87 1.45 4.98 -2.34
CA GLY A 87 1.37 4.82 -3.78
C GLY A 87 0.71 6.05 -4.40
N GLN A 88 1.36 6.68 -5.37
CA GLN A 88 0.81 7.78 -6.15
C GLN A 88 0.74 7.37 -7.61
N GLY A 89 -0.39 7.59 -8.27
CA GLY A 89 -0.56 7.25 -9.68
C GLY A 89 -0.99 8.43 -10.53
N ILE A 90 -1.15 8.15 -11.82
CA ILE A 90 -1.93 9.00 -12.72
C ILE A 90 -3.39 9.04 -12.24
N GLN A 91 -4.19 9.94 -12.83
CA GLN A 91 -5.64 9.99 -12.57
C GLN A 91 -5.99 10.22 -11.09
N ASP A 92 -5.19 11.03 -10.39
CA ASP A 92 -5.41 11.40 -8.99
C ASP A 92 -5.58 10.18 -8.06
N THR A 93 -4.80 9.13 -8.34
CA THR A 93 -4.72 7.92 -7.53
C THR A 93 -3.78 8.17 -6.36
N TRP A 94 -4.26 7.95 -5.12
CA TRP A 94 -3.45 8.06 -3.92
C TRP A 94 -3.76 6.93 -2.93
N ASN A 95 -2.73 6.17 -2.54
CA ASN A 95 -2.87 4.96 -1.74
C ASN A 95 -1.95 5.02 -0.52
N TYR A 96 -2.41 4.46 0.59
CA TYR A 96 -1.62 4.28 1.81
C TYR A 96 -1.51 2.82 2.19
N PHE A 97 -0.32 2.42 2.62
CA PHE A 97 0.00 1.08 3.07
C PHE A 97 0.76 1.20 4.37
N ALA A 98 0.28 0.58 5.45
CA ALA A 98 0.91 0.70 6.76
C ALA A 98 0.93 -0.62 7.53
N ILE A 99 2.01 -0.82 8.28
CA ILE A 99 2.08 -1.74 9.41
C ILE A 99 2.00 -0.86 10.65
N VAL A 100 1.04 -1.14 11.52
CA VAL A 100 0.78 -0.33 12.72
C VAL A 100 0.86 -1.17 13.97
N GLU A 101 1.31 -0.54 15.05
CA GLU A 101 1.36 -1.15 16.38
C GLU A 101 0.66 -0.22 17.37
N ALA A 102 -0.27 -0.79 18.15
CA ALA A 102 -0.97 -0.11 19.23
C ALA A 102 -1.23 -1.11 20.34
N ASN A 103 -1.04 -0.69 21.60
CA ASN A 103 -1.25 -1.52 22.80
C ASN A 103 -0.51 -2.87 22.77
N GLY A 104 0.67 -2.94 22.15
CA GLY A 104 1.46 -4.18 22.00
C GLY A 104 0.92 -5.16 20.96
N HIS A 105 -0.10 -4.77 20.20
CA HIS A 105 -0.68 -5.54 19.11
C HIS A 105 -0.38 -4.89 17.76
N LYS A 106 -0.26 -5.71 16.71
CA LYS A 106 0.02 -5.25 15.35
C LYS A 106 -1.15 -5.47 14.40
N ALA A 107 -1.29 -4.57 13.45
CA ALA A 107 -2.20 -4.70 12.31
C ALA A 107 -1.54 -4.21 11.02
N VAL A 108 -2.10 -4.63 9.89
CA VAL A 108 -1.72 -4.15 8.56
C VAL A 108 -2.91 -3.45 7.90
N VAL A 109 -2.65 -2.33 7.27
CA VAL A 109 -3.67 -1.44 6.71
C VAL A 109 -3.31 -1.11 5.27
N ALA A 110 -4.29 -1.22 4.39
CA ALA A 110 -4.16 -0.78 2.99
C ALA A 110 -5.41 0.02 2.59
N VAL A 111 -5.20 1.29 2.26
CA VAL A 111 -6.22 2.18 1.69
C VAL A 111 -5.82 2.41 0.23
N VAL A 112 -6.72 2.02 -0.68
CA VAL A 112 -6.53 2.21 -2.12
C VAL A 112 -7.65 3.10 -2.65
N THR A 113 -7.29 4.13 -3.42
CA THR A 113 -8.25 5.07 -4.02
C THR A 113 -7.97 5.23 -5.51
N GLN A 114 -8.96 5.71 -6.26
CA GLN A 114 -8.81 6.05 -7.66
C GLN A 114 -9.63 7.32 -7.93
N TYR A 115 -9.04 8.33 -8.56
CA TYR A 115 -9.69 9.63 -8.82
C TYR A 115 -10.17 10.36 -7.55
N GLN A 116 -9.47 10.22 -6.43
CA GLN A 116 -9.86 10.84 -5.15
C GLN A 116 -8.80 11.82 -4.60
N GLY A 117 -7.55 11.64 -5.02
CA GLY A 117 -6.43 12.45 -4.58
C GLY A 117 -6.03 12.24 -3.13
N GLN A 118 -4.97 12.96 -2.75
CA GLN A 118 -4.31 12.81 -1.45
C GLN A 118 -5.25 13.12 -0.29
N SER A 119 -6.01 14.23 -0.34
CA SER A 119 -6.81 14.69 0.81
C SER A 119 -7.88 13.66 1.22
N VAL A 120 -8.57 13.06 0.24
CA VAL A 120 -9.58 12.02 0.51
C VAL A 120 -8.90 10.74 1.00
N ALA A 121 -7.78 10.33 0.39
CA ALA A 121 -7.03 9.17 0.85
C ALA A 121 -6.54 9.33 2.31
N ALA A 122 -6.12 10.54 2.69
CA ALA A 122 -5.64 10.85 4.03
C ALA A 122 -6.77 10.80 5.08
N ASP A 123 -7.95 11.35 4.75
CA ASP A 123 -9.14 11.23 5.61
C ASP A 123 -9.56 9.76 5.80
N LEU A 124 -9.60 8.98 4.71
CA LEU A 124 -9.91 7.54 4.77
C LEU A 124 -8.91 6.79 5.64
N MET A 125 -7.61 7.03 5.45
CA MET A 125 -6.56 6.42 6.26
C MET A 125 -6.71 6.78 7.74
N SER A 126 -6.97 8.05 8.06
CA SER A 126 -7.19 8.52 9.43
C SER A 126 -8.33 7.77 10.13
N ARG A 127 -9.46 7.61 9.43
CA ARG A 127 -10.64 6.88 9.94
C ARG A 127 -10.34 5.40 10.15
N VAL A 128 -9.59 4.79 9.22
CA VAL A 128 -9.18 3.38 9.35
C VAL A 128 -8.23 3.20 10.54
N LEU A 129 -7.24 4.07 10.71
CA LEU A 129 -6.33 4.01 11.88
C LEU A 129 -7.09 4.15 13.19
N ALA A 130 -8.03 5.10 13.28
CA ALA A 130 -8.87 5.25 14.47
C ALA A 130 -9.74 4.00 14.75
N SER A 131 -10.20 3.28 13.72
CA SER A 131 -10.94 2.03 13.89
C SER A 131 -10.02 0.88 14.32
N VAL A 132 -8.82 0.81 13.77
CA VAL A 132 -7.81 -0.21 14.12
C VAL A 132 -7.37 -0.03 15.56
N ASP A 133 -7.05 1.19 15.99
CA ASP A 133 -6.68 1.52 17.36
C ASP A 133 -7.71 1.01 18.38
N LYS A 134 -8.99 1.33 18.15
CA LYS A 134 -10.11 0.83 18.97
C LYS A 134 -10.25 -0.69 18.99
N THR A 135 -9.84 -1.36 17.91
CA THR A 135 -9.91 -2.83 17.81
C THR A 135 -8.73 -3.46 18.54
N LEU A 136 -7.55 -2.84 18.48
CA LEU A 136 -6.33 -3.32 19.14
C LEU A 136 -6.28 -2.99 20.64
N GLY A 137 -7.10 -2.04 21.12
CA GLY A 137 -7.26 -1.73 22.54
C GLY A 137 -8.28 -2.59 23.30
N GLN A 138 -8.91 -3.56 22.64
CA GLN A 138 -9.83 -4.55 23.24
C GLN A 138 -9.08 -5.84 23.59
#